data_AF-A0A0P9HXQ9-F1
#
_entry.id   AF-A0A0P9HXQ9-F1
#
_cell.length_a   1.000
_cell.length_b   1.000
_cell.length_c   1.000
_cell.angle_alpha   90.00
_cell.angle_beta   90.00
_cell.angle_gamma   90.00
#
_symmetry.space_group_name_H-M   'P 1'
#
loop_
_entity.id
_entity.type
_entity.pdbx_description
1 polymer ?
#
loop_
_entity_poly.entity_id
_entity_poly.type
_entity_poly.pdbx_seq_one_letter_code
_entity_poly.pdbx_strand_id
1 'polypeptide(L)'
;MASFKSCKRGKWNLFRIENKNKRYNASRFNIYDELSILGIYELGLGTRSLAHLYRCSTGSIHNMLKAYSSIRLTEMRSTGNGTSRFYRFQNDAINVKPPLTSFVKNLKDQEYVEEFDKIICVLGLTDGFGCIHGEQGFVGISSNSCIIHEIFVDLMYYRFNVLPGSFFRGDPKQGYVTAYHNREIKSIVETLNAICIALKHSPAHHERAEAYLSKPQPSLKFLIQSKRKTRELGLRLAFSADGGCSLRIKRGYVYPDLFLACAHPILVYDWKRLAEEFGIRLSIKKGKTWSGYEMLRTQALSSAHKFLKIGGFIKGVKVTRHSPYYAGIDKQALLLGILKLNETIKENNDLKGLSLKEIHKRLSLSLRSERR
;
A
#
# COMPACT_ATOMS: atom_id res chain seq x y z
N MET A 1 -34.41 41.98 3.69
CA MET A 1 -34.73 41.39 2.37
C MET A 1 -33.42 41.00 1.69
N ALA A 2 -33.11 39.71 1.67
CA ALA A 2 -32.17 39.03 0.77
C ALA A 2 -32.14 37.55 1.18
N SER A 3 -32.76 36.68 0.38
CA SER A 3 -32.67 35.23 0.51
C SER A 3 -31.39 34.73 -0.17
N PHE A 4 -30.69 33.74 0.38
CA PHE A 4 -29.88 32.85 -0.46
C PHE A 4 -29.91 31.40 0.02
N LYS A 5 -29.99 30.54 -1.00
CA LYS A 5 -30.33 29.12 -1.01
C LYS A 5 -29.29 28.23 -0.33
N SER A 6 -29.77 27.17 0.31
CA SER A 6 -28.97 26.03 0.76
C SER A 6 -28.31 25.31 -0.43
N CYS A 7 -27.00 25.02 -0.31
CA CYS A 7 -26.33 24.06 -1.16
C CYS A 7 -25.82 22.90 -0.28
N LYS A 8 -26.50 21.75 -0.37
CA LYS A 8 -26.02 20.47 0.16
C LYS A 8 -24.84 20.01 -0.68
N ARG A 9 -23.68 19.77 -0.06
CA ARG A 9 -22.71 18.73 -0.44
C ARG A 9 -21.69 18.56 0.68
N GLY A 10 -21.68 17.34 1.24
CA GLY A 10 -20.76 16.93 2.31
C GLY A 10 -19.30 17.15 1.90
N LYS A 11 -18.58 17.85 2.76
CA LYS A 11 -17.13 17.96 2.73
C LYS A 11 -16.61 17.45 4.07
N TRP A 12 -15.89 16.34 4.02
CA TRP A 12 -15.02 15.92 5.12
C TRP A 12 -13.89 16.95 5.22
N ASN A 13 -13.84 17.69 6.33
CA ASN A 13 -12.75 18.63 6.59
C ASN A 13 -11.53 17.85 7.10
N LEU A 14 -10.42 17.92 6.35
CA LEU A 14 -9.12 17.44 6.78
C LEU A 14 -8.49 18.50 7.69
N PHE A 15 -8.21 18.17 8.96
CA PHE A 15 -7.41 19.04 9.83
C PHE A 15 -5.99 18.49 9.96
N ARG A 16 -5.01 19.36 9.72
CA ARG A 16 -3.57 19.14 9.92
C ARG A 16 -3.18 19.79 11.24
N ILE A 17 -2.83 19.01 12.25
CA ILE A 17 -2.24 19.53 13.49
C ILE A 17 -0.73 19.37 13.38
N GLU A 18 0.00 20.46 13.15
CA GLU A 18 1.45 20.49 13.28
C GLU A 18 1.83 20.76 14.73
N ASN A 19 2.53 19.79 15.34
CA ASN A 19 3.01 19.92 16.70
C ASN A 19 4.31 20.72 16.70
N LYS A 20 4.22 22.04 16.91
CA LYS A 20 5.36 22.88 17.29
C LYS A 20 5.11 23.42 18.69
N ASN A 21 5.99 23.05 19.61
CA ASN A 21 6.04 23.44 21.02
C ASN A 21 5.52 24.88 21.27
N LYS A 22 4.24 25.02 21.64
CA LYS A 22 3.68 26.20 22.31
C LYS A 22 2.58 25.74 23.26
N ARG A 23 2.61 26.25 24.50
CA ARG A 23 1.50 26.14 25.46
C ARG A 23 0.30 26.89 24.88
N TYR A 24 -0.83 26.20 24.71
CA TYR A 24 -2.07 26.82 24.23
C TYR A 24 -2.96 27.18 25.41
N ASN A 25 -3.45 28.43 25.43
CA ASN A 25 -4.55 28.86 26.28
C ASN A 25 -5.85 28.27 25.73
N ALA A 26 -6.51 27.41 26.52
CA ALA A 26 -7.66 26.61 26.11
C ALA A 26 -9.01 27.37 26.06
N SER A 27 -9.00 28.70 26.01
CA SER A 27 -10.21 29.52 26.13
C SER A 27 -10.95 29.79 24.82
N ARG A 28 -10.54 29.19 23.67
CA ARG A 28 -11.17 29.46 22.36
C ARG A 28 -11.33 28.26 21.42
N PHE A 29 -11.70 27.09 21.93
CA PHE A 29 -12.22 26.00 21.08
C PHE A 29 -13.71 25.84 21.30
N ASN A 30 -14.52 26.42 20.41
CA ASN A 30 -15.92 26.04 20.25
C ASN A 30 -15.95 24.83 19.30
N ILE A 31 -15.82 23.63 19.87
CA ILE A 31 -16.19 22.39 19.18
C ILE A 31 -17.71 22.28 19.34
N TYR A 32 -18.45 22.86 18.40
CA TYR A 32 -19.85 22.52 18.22
C TYR A 32 -19.90 21.13 17.55
N ASP A 33 -20.53 20.20 18.27
CA ASP A 33 -21.33 19.07 17.81
C ASP A 33 -20.77 18.24 16.66
N GLU A 34 -20.03 17.16 16.96
CA GLU A 34 -20.16 15.84 16.26
C GLU A 34 -19.07 14.81 16.60
N LEU A 35 -17.92 15.19 17.18
CA LEU A 35 -16.87 14.22 17.49
C LEU A 35 -17.05 13.62 18.88
N SER A 36 -17.41 12.34 18.95
CA SER A 36 -17.45 11.59 20.20
C SER A 36 -16.05 11.59 20.86
N ILE A 37 -16.01 11.56 22.20
CA ILE A 37 -14.76 11.45 22.98
C ILE A 37 -13.89 10.29 22.47
N LEU A 38 -14.53 9.20 22.02
CA LEU A 38 -13.86 8.04 21.43
C LEU A 38 -13.16 8.38 20.11
N GLY A 39 -13.84 9.07 19.19
CA GLY A 39 -13.24 9.46 17.92
C GLY A 39 -12.03 10.39 18.08
N ILE A 40 -12.05 11.29 19.07
CA ILE A 40 -10.90 12.17 19.37
C ILE A 40 -9.75 11.36 20.02
N TYR A 41 -10.06 10.36 20.84
CA TYR A 41 -9.06 9.46 21.42
C TYR A 41 -8.37 8.59 20.36
N GLU A 42 -9.14 8.05 19.40
CA GLU A 42 -8.62 7.26 18.26
C GLU A 42 -7.68 8.08 17.35
N LEU A 43 -7.86 9.40 17.30
CA LEU A 43 -6.95 10.34 16.62
C LEU A 43 -5.64 10.58 17.39
N GLY A 44 -5.41 9.90 18.50
CA GLY A 44 -4.16 9.89 19.25
C GLY A 44 -4.06 10.92 20.38
N LEU A 45 -5.14 11.65 20.70
CA LEU A 45 -5.14 12.52 21.87
C LEU A 45 -5.08 11.70 23.16
N GLY A 46 -4.13 12.04 24.05
CA GLY A 46 -4.04 11.40 25.36
C GLY A 46 -5.23 11.77 26.26
N THR A 47 -5.51 10.92 27.25
CA THR A 47 -6.61 11.11 28.22
C THR A 47 -6.52 12.44 28.97
N ARG A 48 -5.32 12.95 29.27
CA ARG A 48 -5.13 14.30 29.86
C ARG A 48 -5.58 15.43 28.93
N SER A 49 -5.26 15.32 27.64
CA SER A 49 -5.65 16.33 26.64
C SER A 49 -7.15 16.34 26.43
N LEU A 50 -7.78 15.16 26.44
CA LEU A 50 -9.24 15.03 26.40
C LEU A 50 -9.89 15.55 27.69
N ALA A 51 -9.33 15.23 28.85
CA ALA A 51 -9.84 15.72 30.14
C ALA A 51 -9.84 17.25 30.18
N HIS A 52 -8.77 17.87 29.66
CA HIS A 52 -8.70 19.31 29.48
C HIS A 52 -9.76 19.82 28.49
N LEU A 53 -9.89 19.18 27.31
CA LEU A 53 -10.81 19.61 26.26
C LEU A 53 -12.27 19.58 26.73
N TYR A 54 -12.65 18.52 27.44
CA TYR A 54 -14.00 18.28 27.95
C TYR A 54 -14.21 18.80 29.37
N ARG A 55 -13.24 19.54 29.94
CA ARG A 55 -13.29 20.15 31.28
C ARG A 55 -13.73 19.16 32.38
N CYS A 56 -13.20 17.95 32.34
CA CYS A 56 -13.46 16.91 33.35
C CYS A 56 -12.15 16.30 33.86
N SER A 57 -12.22 15.43 34.86
CA SER A 57 -11.02 14.77 35.38
C SER A 57 -10.48 13.70 34.42
N THR A 58 -9.17 13.46 34.43
CA THR A 58 -8.56 12.36 33.66
C THR A 58 -9.19 11.01 34.01
N GLY A 59 -9.58 10.81 35.28
CA GLY A 59 -10.30 9.63 35.74
C GLY A 59 -11.69 9.50 35.11
N SER A 60 -12.41 10.61 34.89
CA SER A 60 -13.71 10.60 34.21
C SER A 60 -13.58 10.18 32.76
N ILE A 61 -12.63 10.74 32.01
CA ILE A 61 -12.33 10.28 30.63
C ILE A 61 -11.94 8.81 30.61
N HIS A 62 -11.12 8.38 31.58
CA HIS A 62 -10.71 6.97 31.66
C HIS A 62 -11.89 6.04 31.95
N ASN A 63 -12.79 6.43 32.85
CA ASN A 63 -14.01 5.68 33.15
C ASN A 63 -15.00 5.69 31.97
N MET A 64 -15.14 6.81 31.25
CA MET A 64 -15.94 6.88 30.03
C MET A 64 -15.37 5.94 28.96
N LEU A 65 -14.07 5.99 28.68
CA LEU A 65 -13.41 5.08 27.74
C LEU A 65 -13.51 3.61 28.18
N LYS A 66 -13.45 3.33 29.49
CA LYS A 66 -13.70 1.99 30.06
C LYS A 66 -15.16 1.55 29.91
N ALA A 67 -16.12 2.46 30.02
CA ALA A 67 -17.55 2.20 29.88
C ALA A 67 -17.95 1.92 28.43
N TYR A 68 -17.17 2.38 27.44
CA TYR A 68 -17.21 1.90 26.05
C TYR A 68 -16.57 0.50 25.92
N SER A 69 -16.93 -0.40 26.83
CA SER A 69 -16.24 -1.62 27.27
C SER A 69 -15.99 -2.71 26.22
N SER A 70 -16.15 -2.43 24.92
CA SER A 70 -15.62 -3.25 23.83
C SER A 70 -14.14 -2.97 23.53
N ILE A 71 -13.51 -1.99 24.19
CA ILE A 71 -12.10 -1.65 23.99
C ILE A 71 -11.33 -1.77 25.30
N ARG A 72 -10.80 -2.96 25.60
CA ARG A 72 -9.73 -3.10 26.60
C ARG A 72 -8.43 -2.52 26.05
N LEU A 73 -8.20 -1.24 26.30
CA LEU A 73 -6.93 -0.57 26.03
C LEU A 73 -5.88 -1.03 27.06
N THR A 74 -5.03 -1.99 26.69
CA THR A 74 -3.78 -2.21 27.44
C THR A 74 -2.71 -1.27 26.88
N GLU A 75 -2.42 -0.18 27.60
CA GLU A 75 -1.33 0.72 27.26
C GLU A 75 0.01 0.01 27.53
N MET A 76 0.69 -0.46 26.48
CA MET A 76 2.07 -0.95 26.63
C MET A 76 3.03 0.22 26.47
N ARG A 77 3.75 0.55 27.54
CA ARG A 77 4.86 1.52 27.48
C ARG A 77 6.09 0.83 26.92
N SER A 78 6.59 1.32 25.79
CA SER A 78 7.97 1.06 25.36
C SER A 78 8.93 1.69 26.37
N THR A 79 9.91 0.94 26.83
CA THR A 79 10.98 1.41 27.75
C THR A 79 12.06 2.26 27.06
N GLY A 80 11.91 2.55 25.76
CA GLY A 80 12.81 3.42 25.02
C GLY A 80 12.44 4.91 25.14
N ASN A 81 13.43 5.79 24.96
CA ASN A 81 13.32 7.26 24.97
C ASN A 81 12.41 7.88 23.87
N GLY A 82 11.55 7.08 23.24
CA GLY A 82 10.50 7.51 22.32
C GLY A 82 9.16 6.92 22.75
N THR A 83 8.17 7.78 23.00
CA THR A 83 6.80 7.36 23.33
C THR A 83 6.09 6.81 22.09
N SER A 84 6.38 5.57 21.73
CA SER A 84 5.51 4.78 20.85
C SER A 84 4.41 4.17 21.72
N ARG A 85 3.14 4.53 21.45
CA ARG A 85 1.98 3.93 22.11
C ARG A 85 1.47 2.77 21.26
N PHE A 86 1.37 1.59 21.88
CA PHE A 86 0.76 0.42 21.26
C PHE A 86 -0.63 0.22 21.85
N TYR A 87 -1.63 0.06 20.99
CA TYR A 87 -2.98 -0.32 21.38
C TYR A 87 -3.19 -1.78 21.01
N ARG A 88 -3.40 -2.64 22.01
CA ARG A 88 -3.90 -3.99 21.80
C ARG A 88 -5.42 -3.93 21.82
N PHE A 89 -6.06 -4.21 20.69
CA PHE A 89 -7.50 -4.43 20.66
C PHE A 89 -7.75 -5.84 21.20
N GLN A 90 -8.35 -5.95 22.38
CA GLN A 90 -8.88 -7.22 22.86
C GLN A 90 -10.28 -7.36 22.26
N ASN A 91 -10.50 -8.44 21.49
CA ASN A 91 -11.73 -8.73 20.74
C ASN A 91 -12.92 -8.93 21.68
N ASP A 92 -13.55 -7.84 22.11
CA ASP A 92 -14.93 -7.85 22.56
C ASP A 92 -15.77 -7.24 21.42
N ALA A 93 -16.11 -8.08 20.44
CA ALA A 93 -17.19 -7.91 19.45
C ALA A 93 -17.46 -6.50 18.90
N ILE A 94 -16.43 -5.69 18.63
CA ILE A 94 -16.59 -4.61 17.64
C ILE A 94 -16.73 -5.33 16.32
N ASN A 95 -17.90 -5.22 15.68
CA ASN A 95 -18.14 -5.66 14.30
C ASN A 95 -17.28 -4.82 13.35
N VAL A 96 -15.96 -5.00 13.41
CA VAL A 96 -15.02 -4.42 12.45
C VAL A 96 -15.25 -5.17 11.15
N LYS A 97 -16.11 -4.59 10.31
CA LYS A 97 -16.28 -5.10 8.95
C LYS A 97 -14.97 -4.86 8.22
N PRO A 98 -14.42 -5.87 7.53
CA PRO A 98 -13.25 -5.67 6.69
C PRO A 98 -13.54 -4.56 5.67
N PRO A 99 -12.51 -3.89 5.14
CA PRO A 99 -12.68 -2.85 4.14
C PRO A 99 -13.08 -3.50 2.82
N LEU A 100 -14.33 -3.99 2.71
CA LEU A 100 -14.84 -4.80 1.60
C LEU A 100 -14.79 -4.04 0.27
N THR A 101 -13.59 -3.93 -0.29
CA THR A 101 -13.24 -3.17 -1.47
C THR A 101 -14.03 -3.68 -2.66
N SER A 102 -14.38 -2.77 -3.55
CA SER A 102 -14.95 -3.16 -4.83
C SER A 102 -13.99 -4.03 -5.64
N PHE A 103 -12.68 -3.90 -5.40
CA PHE A 103 -11.66 -4.72 -6.07
C PHE A 103 -11.84 -6.21 -5.78
N VAL A 104 -11.82 -6.62 -4.50
CA VAL A 104 -11.92 -8.05 -4.15
C VAL A 104 -13.33 -8.59 -4.35
N LYS A 105 -14.38 -7.75 -4.16
CA LYS A 105 -15.75 -8.11 -4.55
C LYS A 105 -15.84 -8.48 -6.02
N ASN A 106 -15.31 -7.65 -6.91
CA ASN A 106 -15.34 -7.92 -8.35
C ASN A 106 -14.52 -9.17 -8.73
N LEU A 107 -13.47 -9.51 -7.97
CA LEU A 107 -12.72 -10.75 -8.19
C LEU A 107 -13.54 -11.98 -7.78
N LYS A 108 -14.29 -11.89 -6.67
CA LYS A 108 -15.20 -12.96 -6.23
C LYS A 108 -16.22 -13.30 -7.32
N ASP A 109 -16.78 -12.28 -7.96
CA ASP A 109 -17.77 -12.42 -9.03
C ASP A 109 -17.16 -12.96 -10.34
N GLN A 110 -15.84 -12.99 -10.46
CA GLN A 110 -15.09 -13.46 -11.63
C GLN A 110 -14.43 -14.83 -11.42
N GLU A 111 -14.94 -15.64 -10.48
CA GLU A 111 -14.48 -17.01 -10.21
C GLU A 111 -13.01 -17.12 -9.72
N TYR A 112 -12.45 -16.05 -9.14
CA TYR A 112 -11.10 -16.09 -8.56
C TYR A 112 -11.02 -16.72 -7.16
N VAL A 113 -12.16 -17.07 -6.55
CA VAL A 113 -12.22 -17.48 -5.13
C VAL A 113 -11.29 -18.65 -4.82
N GLU A 114 -11.20 -19.62 -5.73
CA GLU A 114 -10.31 -20.78 -5.61
C GLU A 114 -8.82 -20.44 -5.71
N GLU A 115 -8.50 -19.24 -6.21
CA GLU A 115 -7.12 -18.79 -6.47
C GLU A 115 -6.68 -17.70 -5.45
N PHE A 116 -7.52 -17.36 -4.47
CA PHE A 116 -7.21 -16.30 -3.50
C PHE A 116 -5.98 -16.60 -2.65
N ASP A 117 -5.73 -17.85 -2.30
CA ASP A 117 -4.52 -18.27 -1.60
C ASP A 117 -3.25 -17.95 -2.40
N LYS A 118 -3.26 -18.18 -3.71
CA LYS A 118 -2.15 -17.82 -4.62
C LYS A 118 -1.98 -16.30 -4.71
N ILE A 119 -3.07 -15.54 -4.75
CA ILE A 119 -3.00 -14.07 -4.75
C ILE A 119 -2.48 -13.54 -3.41
N ILE A 120 -2.85 -14.16 -2.30
CA ILE A 120 -2.30 -13.87 -0.96
C ILE A 120 -0.80 -14.16 -0.94
N CYS A 121 -0.34 -15.28 -1.50
CA CYS A 121 1.08 -15.58 -1.66
C CYS A 121 1.81 -14.50 -2.50
N VAL A 122 1.20 -13.97 -3.57
CA VAL A 122 1.80 -12.87 -4.34
C VAL A 122 2.04 -11.62 -3.49
N LEU A 123 1.05 -11.22 -2.70
CA LEU A 123 1.20 -10.09 -1.78
C LEU A 123 2.21 -10.42 -0.66
N GLY A 124 2.19 -11.66 -0.19
CA GLY A 124 3.17 -12.25 0.72
C GLY A 124 4.62 -12.13 0.25
N LEU A 125 4.85 -12.32 -1.05
CA LEU A 125 6.18 -12.29 -1.69
C LEU A 125 6.62 -10.90 -2.17
N THR A 126 5.82 -9.86 -1.89
CA THR A 126 6.16 -8.46 -2.19
C THR A 126 6.24 -7.64 -0.90
N ASP A 127 5.16 -6.97 -0.51
CA ASP A 127 5.09 -6.16 0.73
C ASP A 127 4.77 -7.02 1.98
N GLY A 128 4.61 -8.32 1.81
CA GLY A 128 4.11 -9.25 2.82
C GLY A 128 5.18 -9.93 3.66
N PHE A 129 4.73 -10.66 4.67
CA PHE A 129 5.57 -11.54 5.47
C PHE A 129 4.76 -12.69 6.06
N GLY A 130 5.43 -13.81 6.34
CA GLY A 130 4.83 -14.91 7.09
C GLY A 130 5.88 -15.83 7.72
N CYS A 131 5.57 -16.33 8.91
CA CYS A 131 6.41 -17.28 9.65
C CYS A 131 5.60 -18.08 10.69
N ILE A 132 6.21 -19.15 11.18
CA ILE A 132 5.69 -19.97 12.29
C ILE A 132 6.72 -19.91 13.42
N HIS A 133 6.27 -19.62 14.64
CA HIS A 133 7.07 -19.63 15.85
C HIS A 133 6.41 -20.53 16.90
N GLY A 134 6.88 -21.78 16.99
CA GLY A 134 6.28 -22.81 17.85
C GLY A 134 4.84 -23.11 17.43
N GLU A 135 3.89 -22.86 18.33
CA GLU A 135 2.45 -23.05 18.08
C GLU A 135 1.75 -21.83 17.50
N GLN A 136 2.47 -20.75 17.20
CA GLN A 136 1.89 -19.51 16.68
C GLN A 136 2.26 -19.29 15.22
N GLY A 137 1.25 -18.97 14.40
CA GLY A 137 1.44 -18.48 13.05
C GLY A 137 1.41 -16.96 13.01
N PHE A 138 2.21 -16.39 12.12
CA PHE A 138 2.23 -14.97 11.83
C PHE A 138 2.15 -14.78 10.31
N VAL A 139 1.21 -13.97 9.85
CA VAL A 139 1.15 -13.52 8.45
C VAL A 139 0.69 -12.08 8.40
N GLY A 140 1.24 -11.29 7.48
CA GLY A 140 0.91 -9.88 7.41
C GLY A 140 1.42 -9.20 6.15
N ILE A 141 1.12 -7.90 6.09
CA ILE A 141 1.58 -7.01 5.03
C ILE A 141 2.01 -5.68 5.64
N SER A 142 3.11 -5.14 5.11
CA SER A 142 3.64 -3.83 5.44
C SER A 142 3.81 -3.02 4.15
N SER A 143 2.80 -2.23 3.82
CA SER A 143 2.75 -1.48 2.55
C SER A 143 2.59 0.02 2.77
N ASN A 144 3.16 0.83 1.88
CA ASN A 144 2.90 2.27 1.83
C ASN A 144 1.54 2.63 1.18
N SER A 145 0.82 1.64 0.64
CA SER A 145 -0.46 1.81 -0.04
C SER A 145 -1.60 1.25 0.80
N CYS A 146 -2.55 2.12 1.20
CA CYS A 146 -3.77 1.66 1.88
C CYS A 146 -4.58 0.69 1.00
N ILE A 147 -4.57 0.86 -0.31
CA ILE A 147 -5.33 -0.01 -1.22
C ILE A 147 -4.75 -1.43 -1.26
N ILE A 148 -3.42 -1.56 -1.30
CA ILE A 148 -2.78 -2.89 -1.29
C ILE A 148 -3.07 -3.59 0.04
N HIS A 149 -3.04 -2.83 1.13
CA HIS A 149 -3.38 -3.30 2.46
C HIS A 149 -4.85 -3.74 2.57
N GLU A 150 -5.80 -2.93 2.11
CA GLU A 150 -7.23 -3.26 2.10
C GLU A 150 -7.52 -4.51 1.25
N ILE A 151 -6.88 -4.63 0.07
CA ILE A 151 -6.98 -5.83 -0.76
C ILE A 151 -6.50 -7.06 -0.01
N PHE A 152 -5.36 -6.98 0.70
CA PHE A 152 -4.85 -8.09 1.49
C PHE A 152 -5.82 -8.50 2.61
N VAL A 153 -6.38 -7.53 3.34
CA VAL A 153 -7.36 -7.80 4.40
C VAL A 153 -8.61 -8.48 3.85
N ASP A 154 -9.14 -7.97 2.75
CA ASP A 154 -10.31 -8.56 2.09
C ASP A 154 -10.04 -9.99 1.62
N LEU A 155 -8.88 -10.25 1.01
CA LEU A 155 -8.52 -11.60 0.55
C LEU A 155 -8.44 -12.57 1.72
N MET A 156 -7.79 -12.18 2.82
CA MET A 156 -7.71 -13.00 4.03
C MET A 156 -9.10 -13.29 4.61
N TYR A 157 -9.98 -12.28 4.65
CA TYR A 157 -11.35 -12.44 5.12
C TYR A 157 -12.17 -13.36 4.21
N TYR A 158 -12.19 -13.12 2.90
CA TYR A 158 -12.99 -13.95 1.99
C TYR A 158 -12.46 -15.38 1.85
N ARG A 159 -11.14 -15.59 1.97
CA ARG A 159 -10.53 -16.92 1.82
C ARG A 159 -10.58 -17.75 3.09
N PHE A 160 -10.29 -17.13 4.24
CA PHE A 160 -10.09 -17.83 5.51
C PHE A 160 -11.05 -17.39 6.62
N ASN A 161 -11.94 -16.43 6.36
CA ASN A 161 -12.86 -15.86 7.34
C ASN A 161 -12.16 -15.35 8.62
N VAL A 162 -10.97 -14.77 8.46
CA VAL A 162 -10.19 -14.20 9.56
C VAL A 162 -10.16 -12.67 9.49
N LEU A 163 -10.20 -12.05 10.66
CA LEU A 163 -9.99 -10.61 10.83
C LEU A 163 -8.56 -10.34 11.32
N PRO A 164 -7.98 -9.17 10.99
CA PRO A 164 -6.63 -8.83 11.40
C PRO A 164 -6.54 -8.75 12.93
N GLY A 165 -5.55 -9.42 13.52
CA GLY A 165 -5.27 -9.31 14.96
C GLY A 165 -4.65 -7.97 15.35
N SER A 166 -4.01 -7.30 14.39
CA SER A 166 -3.60 -5.91 14.51
C SER A 166 -3.69 -5.17 13.17
N PHE A 167 -4.11 -3.91 13.26
CA PHE A 167 -4.12 -2.97 12.16
C PHE A 167 -3.42 -1.70 12.65
N PHE A 168 -2.26 -1.42 12.07
CA PHE A 168 -1.52 -0.21 12.36
C PHE A 168 -1.48 0.68 11.13
N ARG A 169 -2.20 1.80 11.21
CA ARG A 169 -1.97 2.93 10.33
C ARG A 169 -0.88 3.77 10.97
N GLY A 170 0.35 3.56 10.56
CA GLY A 170 1.47 4.33 11.09
C GLY A 170 1.37 5.81 10.76
N ASP A 171 2.30 6.59 11.32
CA ASP A 171 2.63 7.91 10.77
C ASP A 171 2.70 7.76 9.24
N PRO A 172 2.21 8.71 8.44
CA PRO A 172 2.38 8.67 7.00
C PRO A 172 3.82 8.37 6.49
N LYS A 173 4.84 8.47 7.35
CA LYS A 173 6.22 8.00 7.11
C LYS A 173 6.48 6.49 7.34
N GLN A 174 5.67 5.83 8.16
CA GLN A 174 5.84 4.44 8.62
C GLN A 174 4.98 3.42 7.84
N GLY A 175 4.05 3.87 6.99
CA GLY A 175 3.21 2.99 6.17
C GLY A 175 2.05 2.33 6.94
N TYR A 176 1.42 1.36 6.29
CA TYR A 176 0.32 0.56 6.84
C TYR A 176 0.83 -0.85 7.13
N VAL A 177 0.58 -1.35 8.33
CA VAL A 177 0.92 -2.71 8.73
C VAL A 177 -0.34 -3.43 9.19
N THR A 178 -0.62 -4.59 8.63
CA THR A 178 -1.57 -5.55 9.22
C THR A 178 -0.89 -6.86 9.50
N ALA A 179 -1.16 -7.40 10.68
CA ALA A 179 -0.72 -8.72 11.06
C ALA A 179 -1.87 -9.55 11.61
N TYR A 180 -1.84 -10.82 11.24
CA TYR A 180 -2.64 -11.90 11.80
C TYR A 180 -1.71 -12.74 12.65
N HIS A 181 -2.04 -12.92 13.92
CA HIS A 181 -1.21 -13.65 14.87
C HIS A 181 -2.08 -14.39 15.90
N ASN A 182 -2.16 -15.71 15.78
CA ASN A 182 -2.71 -16.61 16.80
C ASN A 182 -2.38 -18.08 16.42
N ARG A 183 -2.92 -19.04 17.16
CA ARG A 183 -2.74 -20.48 16.86
C ARG A 183 -3.46 -20.90 15.57
N GLU A 184 -4.63 -20.36 15.27
CA GLU A 184 -5.40 -20.66 14.06
C GLU A 184 -4.68 -20.19 12.80
N ILE A 185 -3.97 -19.05 12.86
CA ILE A 185 -3.14 -18.52 11.78
C ILE A 185 -2.02 -19.48 11.38
N LYS A 186 -1.57 -20.37 12.27
CA LYS A 186 -0.55 -21.38 11.94
C LYS A 186 -0.97 -22.23 10.75
N SER A 187 -2.20 -22.73 10.75
CA SER A 187 -2.75 -23.55 9.65
C SER A 187 -2.83 -22.79 8.32
N ILE A 188 -3.12 -21.48 8.38
CA ILE A 188 -3.14 -20.60 7.21
C ILE A 188 -1.72 -20.42 6.67
N VAL A 189 -0.74 -20.15 7.53
CA VAL A 189 0.66 -20.01 7.12
C VAL A 189 1.20 -21.32 6.54
N GLU A 190 0.84 -22.47 7.11
CA GLU A 190 1.16 -23.79 6.57
C GLU A 190 0.56 -24.00 5.18
N THR A 191 -0.72 -23.63 4.99
CA THR A 191 -1.40 -23.65 3.69
C THR A 191 -0.67 -22.78 2.66
N LEU A 192 -0.33 -21.54 3.02
CA LEU A 192 0.37 -20.62 2.12
C LEU A 192 1.80 -21.10 1.81
N ASN A 193 2.52 -21.63 2.80
CA ASN A 193 3.85 -22.19 2.59
C ASN A 193 3.81 -23.48 1.76
N ALA A 194 2.73 -24.26 1.79
CA ALA A 194 2.56 -25.40 0.88
C ALA A 194 2.46 -24.94 -0.60
N ILE A 195 1.96 -23.72 -0.84
CA ILE A 195 1.81 -23.14 -2.18
C ILE A 195 3.12 -22.49 -2.65
N CYS A 196 3.70 -21.58 -1.87
CA CYS A 196 4.86 -20.79 -2.29
C CYS A 196 6.20 -21.24 -1.70
N ILE A 197 6.22 -22.38 -0.99
CA ILE A 197 7.35 -22.98 -0.24
C ILE A 197 7.75 -22.16 1.00
N ALA A 198 7.92 -20.85 0.84
CA ALA A 198 8.19 -19.93 1.93
C ALA A 198 7.60 -18.55 1.60
N LEU A 199 7.08 -17.84 2.60
CA LEU A 199 6.68 -16.43 2.46
C LEU A 199 7.83 -15.47 2.73
N LYS A 200 8.86 -15.91 3.46
CA LYS A 200 10.05 -15.10 3.74
C LYS A 200 10.91 -14.97 2.47
N HIS A 201 11.21 -13.74 2.06
CA HIS A 201 11.94 -13.44 0.82
C HIS A 201 13.21 -12.58 1.03
N SER A 202 13.68 -12.47 2.28
CA SER A 202 14.94 -11.83 2.63
C SER A 202 15.52 -12.39 3.93
N PRO A 203 16.85 -12.38 4.12
CA PRO A 203 17.46 -12.75 5.39
C PRO A 203 17.00 -11.83 6.51
N ALA A 204 16.91 -12.38 7.73
CA ALA A 204 16.77 -11.53 8.92
C ALA A 204 18.06 -10.73 9.16
N HIS A 205 18.00 -9.62 9.90
CA HIS A 205 19.18 -8.78 10.17
C HIS A 205 20.38 -9.54 10.78
N HIS A 206 20.11 -10.58 11.57
CA HIS A 206 21.12 -11.42 12.22
C HIS A 206 21.48 -12.69 11.43
N GLU A 207 20.86 -12.89 10.26
CA GLU A 207 21.04 -14.08 9.44
C GLU A 207 21.96 -13.76 8.26
N ARG A 208 23.02 -14.55 8.07
CA ARG A 208 23.89 -14.45 6.89
C ARG A 208 23.15 -14.90 5.63
N ALA A 209 23.45 -14.30 4.50
CA ALA A 209 22.79 -14.59 3.23
C ALA A 209 22.93 -16.08 2.83
N GLU A 210 24.09 -16.69 3.07
CA GLU A 210 24.35 -18.09 2.77
C GLU A 210 23.47 -19.03 3.60
N ALA A 211 23.30 -18.73 4.90
CA ALA A 211 22.45 -19.49 5.80
C ALA A 211 20.96 -19.32 5.48
N TYR A 212 20.56 -18.15 4.97
CA TYR A 212 19.22 -17.94 4.44
C TYR A 212 19.00 -18.76 3.17
N LEU A 213 19.94 -18.73 2.23
CA LEU A 213 19.83 -19.40 0.92
C LEU A 213 19.89 -20.93 1.00
N SER A 214 20.41 -21.51 2.08
CA SER A 214 20.40 -22.97 2.30
C SER A 214 19.04 -23.53 2.74
N LYS A 215 18.10 -22.66 3.14
CA LYS A 215 16.73 -23.04 3.53
C LYS A 215 15.83 -23.18 2.30
N PRO A 216 14.62 -23.77 2.42
CA PRO A 216 13.62 -23.73 1.35
C PRO A 216 13.35 -22.27 0.92
N GLN A 217 13.46 -22.01 -0.38
CA GLN A 217 13.37 -20.67 -0.93
C GLN A 217 12.00 -20.40 -1.58
N PRO A 218 11.49 -19.16 -1.50
CA PRO A 218 10.27 -18.78 -2.19
C PRO A 218 10.43 -18.89 -3.72
N SER A 219 9.36 -19.29 -4.41
CA SER A 219 9.29 -19.31 -5.89
C SER A 219 7.90 -18.95 -6.40
N LEU A 220 7.80 -18.54 -7.67
CA LEU A 220 6.51 -18.27 -8.33
C LEU A 220 6.01 -19.46 -9.15
N LYS A 221 6.53 -20.67 -8.93
CA LYS A 221 6.08 -21.87 -9.67
C LYS A 221 4.56 -22.05 -9.62
N PHE A 222 3.97 -21.88 -8.43
CA PHE A 222 2.53 -21.95 -8.23
C PHE A 222 1.76 -20.95 -9.12
N LEU A 223 2.26 -19.72 -9.24
CA LEU A 223 1.63 -18.67 -10.03
C LEU A 223 1.79 -18.97 -11.52
N ILE A 224 2.99 -19.37 -11.96
CA ILE A 224 3.30 -19.68 -13.37
C ILE A 224 2.42 -20.81 -13.90
N GLN A 225 2.06 -21.77 -13.05
CA GLN A 225 1.16 -22.89 -13.37
C GLN A 225 -0.33 -22.54 -13.26
N SER A 226 -0.68 -21.34 -12.81
CA SER A 226 -2.06 -20.94 -12.58
C SER A 226 -2.78 -20.46 -13.85
N LYS A 227 -4.10 -20.32 -13.76
CA LYS A 227 -4.95 -19.76 -14.82
C LYS A 227 -4.35 -18.44 -15.31
N ARG A 228 -4.42 -18.18 -16.63
CA ARG A 228 -3.88 -16.95 -17.25
C ARG A 228 -4.32 -15.69 -16.51
N LYS A 229 -5.60 -15.61 -16.16
CA LYS A 229 -6.23 -14.53 -15.39
C LYS A 229 -5.59 -14.32 -14.01
N THR A 230 -5.22 -15.38 -13.29
CA THR A 230 -4.49 -15.31 -12.01
C THR A 230 -3.09 -14.77 -12.22
N ARG A 231 -2.40 -15.23 -13.27
CA ARG A 231 -1.05 -14.76 -13.63
C ARG A 231 -1.02 -13.27 -13.96
N GLU A 232 -1.97 -12.81 -14.76
CA GLU A 232 -2.14 -11.39 -15.08
C GLU A 232 -2.37 -10.58 -13.79
N LEU A 233 -3.32 -10.99 -12.95
CA LEU A 233 -3.61 -10.32 -11.68
C LEU A 233 -2.40 -10.30 -10.73
N GLY A 234 -1.72 -11.43 -10.56
CA GLY A 234 -0.54 -11.55 -9.70
C GLY A 234 0.58 -10.61 -10.15
N LEU A 235 0.85 -10.55 -11.44
CA LEU A 235 1.85 -9.63 -11.98
C LEU A 235 1.47 -8.15 -11.75
N ARG A 236 0.20 -7.79 -11.95
CA ARG A 236 -0.29 -6.43 -11.68
C ARG A 236 -0.17 -6.04 -10.22
N LEU A 237 -0.51 -6.96 -9.31
CA LEU A 237 -0.39 -6.74 -7.87
C LEU A 237 1.07 -6.57 -7.47
N ALA A 238 1.98 -7.40 -7.98
CA ALA A 238 3.41 -7.27 -7.70
C ALA A 238 3.97 -5.90 -8.13
N PHE A 239 3.67 -5.47 -9.36
CA PHE A 239 4.04 -4.12 -9.82
C PHE A 239 3.38 -3.00 -9.00
N SER A 240 2.19 -3.24 -8.46
CA SER A 240 1.48 -2.23 -7.67
C SER A 240 1.98 -2.14 -6.23
N ALA A 241 2.36 -3.25 -5.61
CA ALA A 241 2.97 -3.29 -4.28
C ALA A 241 4.42 -2.75 -4.34
N ASP A 242 5.32 -3.51 -4.96
CA ASP A 242 6.77 -3.27 -4.94
C ASP A 242 7.32 -2.58 -6.19
N GLY A 243 6.51 -2.46 -7.23
CA GLY A 243 6.90 -1.80 -8.47
C GLY A 243 6.60 -0.31 -8.53
N GLY A 244 6.95 0.28 -9.66
CA GLY A 244 6.69 1.68 -9.92
C GLY A 244 6.84 2.07 -11.38
N CYS A 245 6.49 3.31 -11.66
CA CYS A 245 6.69 3.96 -12.93
C CYS A 245 7.31 5.34 -12.70
N SER A 246 8.21 5.75 -13.58
CA SER A 246 8.67 7.13 -13.65
C SER A 246 8.86 7.55 -15.11
N LEU A 247 9.01 8.85 -15.33
CA LEU A 247 9.27 9.40 -16.65
C LEU A 247 10.79 9.50 -16.87
N ARG A 248 11.26 9.00 -18.01
CA ARG A 248 12.64 9.20 -18.48
C ARG A 248 12.64 9.95 -19.80
N ILE A 249 13.60 10.85 -19.97
CA ILE A 249 13.82 11.56 -21.24
C ILE A 249 15.10 11.00 -21.85
N LYS A 250 15.04 10.60 -23.12
CA LYS A 250 16.22 10.14 -23.87
C LYS A 250 16.11 10.63 -25.30
N ARG A 251 17.14 11.34 -25.78
CA ARG A 251 17.22 11.87 -27.15
C ARG A 251 15.98 12.68 -27.55
N GLY A 252 15.48 13.52 -26.65
CA GLY A 252 14.29 14.35 -26.90
C GLY A 252 12.95 13.61 -26.89
N TYR A 253 12.93 12.30 -26.59
CA TYR A 253 11.71 11.52 -26.43
C TYR A 253 11.48 11.17 -24.96
N VAL A 254 10.21 11.03 -24.61
CA VAL A 254 9.76 10.62 -23.29
C VAL A 254 9.47 9.12 -23.27
N TYR A 255 9.97 8.40 -22.27
CA TYR A 255 9.77 6.96 -22.10
C TYR A 255 9.24 6.66 -20.69
N PRO A 256 8.34 5.68 -20.55
CA PRO A 256 8.02 5.13 -19.24
C PRO A 256 9.21 4.33 -18.73
N ASP A 257 9.42 4.38 -17.44
CA ASP A 257 10.45 3.65 -16.73
C ASP A 257 9.76 2.78 -15.69
N LEU A 258 9.36 1.59 -16.14
CA LEU A 258 8.65 0.61 -15.34
C LEU A 258 9.66 -0.27 -14.60
N PHE A 259 9.43 -0.50 -13.32
CA PHE A 259 10.28 -1.36 -12.51
C PHE A 259 9.50 -2.15 -11.47
N LEU A 260 10.09 -3.26 -11.02
CA LEU A 260 9.63 -4.09 -9.91
C LEU A 260 10.84 -4.34 -9.00
N ALA A 261 10.80 -3.81 -7.77
CA ALA A 261 11.86 -4.07 -6.79
C ALA A 261 11.85 -5.55 -6.40
N CYS A 262 13.02 -6.19 -6.43
CA CYS A 262 13.17 -7.58 -6.00
C CYS A 262 14.65 -7.88 -5.82
N ALA A 263 15.06 -8.08 -4.57
CA ALA A 263 16.41 -8.54 -4.27
C ALA A 263 16.52 -10.07 -4.32
N HIS A 264 15.44 -10.82 -4.14
CA HIS A 264 15.58 -12.27 -3.98
C HIS A 264 16.05 -12.95 -5.29
N PRO A 265 17.13 -13.78 -5.26
CA PRO A 265 17.78 -14.29 -6.47
C PRO A 265 16.90 -15.24 -7.27
N ILE A 266 15.98 -15.99 -6.66
CA ILE A 266 15.04 -16.86 -7.41
C ILE A 266 13.87 -16.03 -7.96
N LEU A 267 13.19 -15.28 -7.10
CA LEU A 267 12.02 -14.47 -7.46
C LEU A 267 12.32 -13.45 -8.57
N VAL A 268 13.52 -12.87 -8.63
CA VAL A 268 13.86 -11.91 -9.69
C VAL A 268 13.81 -12.54 -11.09
N TYR A 269 14.24 -13.80 -11.24
CA TYR A 269 14.13 -14.52 -12.53
C TYR A 269 12.71 -15.05 -12.76
N ASP A 270 12.02 -15.51 -11.71
CA ASP A 270 10.64 -15.96 -11.82
C ASP A 270 9.70 -14.82 -12.26
N TRP A 271 9.83 -13.63 -11.67
CA TRP A 271 9.08 -12.44 -12.07
C TRP A 271 9.41 -12.02 -13.51
N LYS A 272 10.68 -12.10 -13.91
CA LYS A 272 11.09 -11.83 -15.29
C LYS A 272 10.42 -12.78 -16.27
N ARG A 273 10.52 -14.10 -16.01
CA ARG A 273 9.91 -15.15 -16.83
C ARG A 273 8.42 -14.95 -16.97
N LEU A 274 7.72 -14.71 -15.85
CA LEU A 274 6.28 -14.45 -15.85
C LEU A 274 5.93 -13.21 -16.68
N ALA A 275 6.69 -12.13 -16.57
CA ALA A 275 6.46 -10.91 -17.35
C ALA A 275 6.69 -11.14 -18.86
N GLU A 276 7.69 -11.95 -19.22
CA GLU A 276 8.00 -12.28 -20.62
C GLU A 276 6.89 -13.10 -21.30
N GLU A 277 6.15 -13.93 -20.57
CA GLU A 277 4.95 -14.62 -21.08
C GLU A 277 3.86 -13.64 -21.56
N PHE A 278 3.81 -12.42 -21.00
CA PHE A 278 2.91 -11.35 -21.42
C PHE A 278 3.55 -10.39 -22.43
N GLY A 279 4.76 -10.69 -22.91
CA GLY A 279 5.53 -9.85 -23.82
C GLY A 279 6.13 -8.61 -23.16
N ILE A 280 6.22 -8.58 -21.83
CA ILE A 280 6.81 -7.48 -21.06
C ILE A 280 8.28 -7.82 -20.83
N ARG A 281 9.16 -7.28 -21.69
CA ARG A 281 10.61 -7.54 -21.60
C ARG A 281 11.24 -6.69 -20.50
N LEU A 282 11.80 -7.34 -19.48
CA LEU A 282 12.46 -6.72 -18.33
C LEU A 282 13.96 -7.05 -18.31
N SER A 283 14.80 -6.08 -17.98
CA SER A 283 16.21 -6.30 -17.64
C SER A 283 16.37 -6.39 -16.13
N ILE A 284 17.30 -7.25 -15.68
CA ILE A 284 17.66 -7.37 -14.26
C ILE A 284 18.75 -6.35 -13.96
N LYS A 285 18.50 -5.46 -13.00
CA LYS A 285 19.47 -4.49 -12.50
C LYS A 285 20.15 -5.05 -11.25
N LYS A 286 21.48 -5.11 -11.26
CA LYS A 286 22.31 -5.46 -10.09
C LYS A 286 22.54 -4.23 -9.21
N GLY A 287 22.72 -4.44 -7.90
CA GLY A 287 22.90 -3.37 -6.92
C GLY A 287 23.56 -3.85 -5.62
N LYS A 288 23.55 -3.01 -4.59
CA LYS A 288 24.20 -3.26 -3.29
C LYS A 288 23.30 -4.00 -2.27
N THR A 289 22.35 -4.79 -2.73
CA THR A 289 21.46 -5.57 -1.85
C THR A 289 22.17 -6.84 -1.36
N TRP A 290 21.59 -7.54 -0.40
CA TRP A 290 22.15 -8.76 0.20
C TRP A 290 22.44 -9.89 -0.82
N SER A 291 21.78 -9.88 -1.97
CA SER A 291 21.91 -10.87 -3.05
C SER A 291 22.61 -10.33 -4.31
N GLY A 292 22.92 -9.04 -4.34
CA GLY A 292 23.42 -8.35 -5.54
C GLY A 292 22.35 -7.95 -6.58
N TYR A 293 21.07 -8.23 -6.36
CA TYR A 293 19.96 -7.84 -7.27
C TYR A 293 19.14 -6.68 -6.69
N GLU A 294 18.81 -5.69 -7.49
CA GLU A 294 18.05 -4.52 -7.03
C GLU A 294 16.60 -4.57 -7.51
N MET A 295 16.39 -4.71 -8.83
CA MET A 295 15.07 -4.62 -9.44
C MET A 295 15.06 -5.21 -10.86
N LEU A 296 13.85 -5.50 -11.34
CA LEU A 296 13.55 -5.66 -12.76
C LEU A 296 13.12 -4.32 -13.34
N ARG A 297 13.51 -4.02 -14.58
CA ARG A 297 13.26 -2.71 -15.19
C ARG A 297 13.04 -2.78 -16.70
N THR A 298 12.21 -1.90 -17.24
CA THR A 298 12.08 -1.69 -18.68
C THR A 298 11.76 -0.25 -19.02
N GLN A 299 12.31 0.20 -20.15
CA GLN A 299 12.02 1.50 -20.75
C GLN A 299 11.33 1.37 -22.12
N ALA A 300 10.99 0.14 -22.50
CA ALA A 300 10.38 -0.14 -23.80
C ALA A 300 8.91 0.27 -23.79
N LEU A 301 8.52 1.14 -24.73
CA LEU A 301 7.12 1.53 -24.95
C LEU A 301 6.24 0.30 -25.20
N SER A 302 6.73 -0.67 -25.98
CA SER A 302 6.01 -1.92 -26.25
C SER A 302 5.70 -2.69 -24.96
N SER A 303 6.66 -2.83 -24.04
CA SER A 303 6.45 -3.46 -22.74
C SER A 303 5.42 -2.70 -21.90
N ALA A 304 5.45 -1.37 -21.91
CA ALA A 304 4.46 -0.54 -21.21
C ALA A 304 3.04 -0.73 -21.77
N HIS A 305 2.87 -0.76 -23.09
CA HIS A 305 1.57 -1.07 -23.70
C HIS A 305 1.12 -2.51 -23.38
N LYS A 306 2.03 -3.49 -23.38
CA LYS A 306 1.71 -4.88 -23.00
C LYS A 306 1.27 -4.98 -21.53
N PHE A 307 1.92 -4.24 -20.63
CA PHE A 307 1.50 -4.14 -19.24
C PHE A 307 0.10 -3.51 -19.09
N LEU A 308 -0.21 -2.47 -19.87
CA LEU A 308 -1.56 -1.91 -19.91
C LEU A 308 -2.61 -2.90 -20.45
N LYS A 309 -2.24 -3.74 -21.44
CA LYS A 309 -3.16 -4.75 -22.01
C LYS A 309 -3.59 -5.79 -20.99
N ILE A 310 -2.75 -6.13 -20.02
CA ILE A 310 -3.14 -7.02 -18.91
C ILE A 310 -3.84 -6.27 -17.78
N GLY A 311 -3.99 -4.94 -17.86
CA GLY A 311 -4.73 -4.12 -16.91
C GLY A 311 -3.89 -3.14 -16.08
N GLY A 312 -2.57 -3.07 -16.30
CA GLY A 312 -1.69 -2.11 -15.66
C GLY A 312 -1.64 -2.18 -14.12
N PHE A 313 -1.29 -1.06 -13.48
CA PHE A 313 -1.29 -0.94 -12.02
C PHE A 313 -2.72 -0.99 -11.46
N ILE A 314 -2.84 -1.41 -10.20
CA ILE A 314 -4.09 -1.33 -9.46
C ILE A 314 -4.45 0.15 -9.25
N LYS A 315 -5.67 0.52 -9.64
CA LYS A 315 -6.18 1.89 -9.54
C LYS A 315 -6.17 2.39 -8.09
N GLY A 316 -5.75 3.63 -7.92
CA GLY A 316 -5.64 4.33 -6.65
C GLY A 316 -4.30 4.11 -5.93
N VAL A 317 -3.50 3.14 -6.37
CA VAL A 317 -2.18 2.89 -5.78
C VAL A 317 -1.23 4.00 -6.21
N LYS A 318 -0.67 4.71 -5.24
CA LYS A 318 0.15 5.90 -5.47
C LYS A 318 1.64 5.59 -5.46
N VAL A 319 2.41 6.40 -6.18
CA VAL A 319 3.87 6.40 -6.07
C VAL A 319 4.27 6.81 -4.66
N THR A 320 5.20 6.07 -4.08
CA THR A 320 5.68 6.27 -2.71
C THR A 320 6.42 7.60 -2.55
N ARG A 321 6.57 8.04 -1.29
CA ARG A 321 7.22 9.31 -0.93
C ARG A 321 8.71 9.37 -1.27
N HIS A 322 9.33 8.23 -1.58
CA HIS A 322 10.71 8.17 -2.01
C HIS A 322 10.94 8.77 -3.40
N SER A 323 9.88 8.94 -4.21
CA SER A 323 9.99 9.66 -5.47
C SER A 323 9.99 11.17 -5.23
N PRO A 324 11.04 11.92 -5.60
CA PRO A 324 11.07 13.36 -5.42
C PRO A 324 10.07 14.12 -6.30
N TYR A 325 9.64 13.51 -7.42
CA TYR A 325 8.82 14.20 -8.43
C TYR A 325 7.38 13.67 -8.52
N TYR A 326 7.16 12.40 -8.20
CA TYR A 326 5.90 11.73 -8.48
C TYR A 326 5.16 11.25 -7.23
N ALA A 327 5.69 11.49 -6.03
CA ALA A 327 5.07 11.06 -4.78
C ALA A 327 3.60 11.47 -4.70
N GLY A 328 2.73 10.51 -4.37
CA GLY A 328 1.29 10.75 -4.23
C GLY A 328 0.49 10.73 -5.53
N ILE A 329 1.13 10.67 -6.69
CA ILE A 329 0.46 10.47 -7.98
C ILE A 329 0.07 8.99 -8.12
N ASP A 330 -1.13 8.73 -8.62
CA ASP A 330 -1.59 7.38 -8.96
C ASP A 330 -0.68 6.74 -10.03
N LYS A 331 -0.17 5.53 -9.76
CA LYS A 331 0.79 4.83 -10.64
C LYS A 331 0.20 4.58 -12.04
N GLN A 332 -1.09 4.23 -12.11
CA GLN A 332 -1.79 3.97 -13.37
C GLN A 332 -1.95 5.25 -14.19
N ALA A 333 -2.38 6.35 -13.57
CA ALA A 333 -2.51 7.65 -14.20
C ALA A 333 -1.17 8.20 -14.68
N LEU A 334 -0.10 8.02 -13.90
CA LEU A 334 1.25 8.41 -14.29
C LEU A 334 1.71 7.68 -15.55
N LEU A 335 1.54 6.35 -15.62
CA LEU A 335 1.90 5.56 -16.78
C LEU A 335 1.15 6.02 -18.04
N LEU A 336 -0.17 6.21 -17.93
CA LEU A 336 -1.00 6.69 -19.05
C LEU A 336 -0.56 8.10 -19.50
N GLY A 337 -0.28 9.00 -18.56
CA GLY A 337 0.20 10.34 -18.86
C GLY A 337 1.53 10.34 -19.61
N ILE A 338 2.47 9.47 -19.22
CA ILE A 338 3.77 9.32 -19.90
C ILE A 338 3.59 8.85 -21.34
N LEU A 339 2.73 7.86 -21.57
CA LEU A 339 2.47 7.35 -22.94
C LEU A 339 1.78 8.39 -23.81
N LYS A 340 0.78 9.10 -23.28
CA LYS A 340 0.10 10.17 -24.02
C LYS A 340 1.05 11.31 -24.37
N LEU A 341 1.96 11.66 -23.46
CA LEU A 341 3.00 12.66 -23.73
C LEU A 341 3.97 12.19 -24.82
N ASN A 342 4.36 10.90 -24.84
CA ASN A 342 5.18 10.34 -25.91
C ASN A 342 4.48 10.43 -27.28
N GLU A 343 3.21 10.08 -27.36
CA GLU A 343 2.40 10.20 -28.59
C GLU A 343 2.32 11.66 -29.06
N THR A 344 2.04 12.59 -28.14
CA THR A 344 1.97 14.02 -28.45
C THR A 344 3.28 14.55 -29.02
N ILE A 345 4.43 14.16 -28.45
CA ILE A 345 5.76 14.56 -28.95
C ILE A 345 6.06 13.94 -30.32
N LYS A 346 5.54 12.74 -30.61
CA LYS A 346 5.70 12.12 -31.93
C LYS A 346 4.89 12.83 -33.00
N GLU A 347 3.67 13.23 -32.67
CA GLU A 347 2.75 13.98 -33.55
C GLU A 347 3.23 15.42 -33.80
N ASN A 348 3.93 16.02 -32.83
CA ASN A 348 4.39 17.40 -32.88
C ASN A 348 5.92 17.46 -32.95
N ASN A 349 6.47 17.42 -34.17
CA ASN A 349 7.91 17.42 -34.40
C ASN A 349 8.64 18.60 -33.75
N ASP A 350 7.97 19.75 -33.59
CA ASP A 350 8.51 20.95 -32.96
C ASP A 350 8.71 20.79 -31.43
N LEU A 351 8.09 19.78 -30.81
CA LEU A 351 8.28 19.45 -29.40
C LEU A 351 9.51 18.55 -29.16
N LYS A 352 10.06 17.94 -30.21
CA LYS A 352 11.20 17.03 -30.08
C LYS A 352 12.45 17.78 -29.62
N GLY A 353 13.12 17.22 -28.63
CA GLY A 353 14.36 17.80 -28.07
C GLY A 353 14.13 18.92 -27.06
N LEU A 354 12.90 19.41 -26.89
CA LEU A 354 12.56 20.39 -25.87
C LEU A 354 12.63 19.78 -24.46
N SER A 355 12.91 20.62 -23.47
CA SER A 355 12.77 20.27 -22.07
C SER A 355 11.30 20.09 -21.68
N LEU A 356 11.01 19.33 -20.62
CA LEU A 356 9.62 19.16 -20.13
C LEU A 356 8.94 20.50 -19.79
N LYS A 357 9.73 21.48 -19.31
CA LYS A 357 9.21 22.82 -18.98
C LYS A 357 8.73 23.56 -20.23
N GLU A 358 9.48 23.44 -21.33
CA GLU A 358 9.12 24.06 -22.62
C GLU A 358 7.94 23.33 -23.27
N ILE A 359 7.93 22.00 -23.23
CA ILE A 359 6.80 21.20 -23.72
C ILE A 359 5.52 21.59 -22.97
N HIS A 360 5.58 21.64 -21.64
CA HIS A 360 4.45 22.07 -20.82
C HIS A 360 4.00 23.49 -21.16
N LYS A 361 4.94 24.44 -21.32
CA LYS A 361 4.61 25.82 -21.72
C LYS A 361 3.86 25.85 -23.05
N ARG A 362 4.34 25.15 -24.08
CA ARG A 362 3.70 25.13 -25.41
C ARG A 362 2.31 24.49 -25.36
N LEU A 363 2.18 23.33 -24.74
CA LEU A 363 0.89 22.64 -24.60
C LEU A 363 -0.12 23.50 -23.81
N SER A 364 0.33 24.21 -22.77
CA SER A 364 -0.55 25.09 -21.98
C SER A 364 -1.05 26.32 -22.76
N LEU A 365 -0.29 26.79 -23.75
CA LEU A 365 -0.71 27.89 -24.62
C LEU A 365 -1.72 27.41 -25.66
N SER A 366 -1.50 26.25 -26.28
CA SER A 366 -2.45 25.64 -27.24
C SER A 366 -3.83 25.41 -26.61
N LEU A 367 -3.86 24.89 -25.37
CA LEU A 367 -5.12 24.64 -24.66
C LEU A 367 -5.88 25.92 -24.29
N ARG A 368 -5.19 27.07 -24.21
CA ARG A 368 -5.83 28.37 -23.94
C ARG A 368 -6.40 28.98 -25.21
N SER A 369 -5.76 28.79 -26.36
CA SER A 369 -6.29 29.26 -27.64
C SER A 369 -7.53 28.50 -28.07
N GLU A 370 -7.65 27.20 -27.76
CA GLU A 370 -8.85 26.40 -28.10
C GLU A 370 -10.09 26.72 -27.25
N ARG A 371 -9.92 27.40 -26.12
CA ARG A 371 -11.02 27.78 -25.21
C ARG A 371 -11.55 29.19 -25.45
N ARG A 372 -10.91 29.95 -26.34
CA ARG A 372 -11.35 31.26 -26.80
C ARG A 372 -12.01 31.08 -28.14
#